data_AF-A0A5Q2TL46-F1
#
_entry.id   AF-A0A5Q2TL46-F1
#
_cell.length_a   1.000
_cell.length_b   1.000
_cell.length_c   1.000
_cell.angle_alpha   90.00
_cell.angle_beta   90.00
_cell.angle_gamma   90.00
#
_symmetry.space_group_name_H-M   'P 1'
#
loop_
_entity.id
_entity.type
_entity.pdbx_description
1 polymer ?
#
loop_
_entity_poly.entity_id
_entity_poly.type
_entity_poly.pdbx_seq_one_letter_code
_entity_poly.pdbx_strand_id
1 'polypeptide(L)'
;MRYLLGLIMILFVTACGTTLDNGNKKHGDANDDVQNVMEGYVANIEDNSVLVVENRLDPTISEFHPDQHEQAGSAISFSLDDIEDSMVDSLIRGEKIQVTHGAVAESYPGQSSAVAIKRLVDEEHDMIISYDETINLVTLEQFIQKAENNEEAIMRVVNFTPEGGTVFNNFIFDNGEYIVKEDATQDDFVEAETIREVTCQKLEYYLTDDQHIMFELTSCDKEGETLAIASLPFADIMVPKDTYHRIEVIVGDEVVLDTTDESEKEEIITKIRGGTPHSVMTMTMMAPEGEIVLYGKQATIHFDYQEAGNVIRYNTFIEAGLTID
;
A
#
# COMPACT_ATOMS: atom_id res chain seq x y z
N MET A 1 42.50 -29.17 -44.33
CA MET A 1 43.66 -28.40 -44.85
C MET A 1 43.16 -26.96 -45.01
N ARG A 2 43.59 -26.01 -44.16
CA ARG A 2 44.76 -25.10 -44.36
C ARG A 2 44.59 -24.27 -45.64
N TYR A 3 44.57 -22.94 -45.73
CA TYR A 3 44.70 -21.73 -44.89
C TYR A 3 43.82 -20.66 -45.60
N LEU A 4 43.51 -19.45 -45.10
CA LEU A 4 44.40 -18.28 -45.14
C LEU A 4 43.63 -16.97 -44.83
N LEU A 5 44.23 -16.09 -44.00
CA LEU A 5 44.10 -14.61 -43.89
C LEU A 5 42.72 -13.96 -43.58
N GLY A 6 42.60 -12.92 -42.75
CA GLY A 6 43.59 -12.08 -42.08
C GLY A 6 42.94 -10.93 -41.29
N LEU A 7 43.62 -10.56 -40.19
CA LEU A 7 43.70 -9.29 -39.46
C LEU A 7 42.92 -8.07 -39.99
N ILE A 8 42.27 -7.31 -39.08
CA ILE A 8 42.39 -5.84 -38.98
C ILE A 8 42.04 -5.40 -37.54
N MET A 9 42.99 -4.69 -36.94
CA MET A 9 42.92 -3.95 -35.68
C MET A 9 42.98 -2.48 -36.06
N ILE A 10 42.01 -1.64 -35.68
CA ILE A 10 42.17 -0.18 -35.73
C ILE A 10 41.49 0.46 -34.51
N LEU A 11 42.35 1.05 -33.68
CA LEU A 11 42.08 2.12 -32.71
C LEU A 11 41.77 3.42 -33.45
N PHE A 12 40.76 4.18 -33.01
CA PHE A 12 40.69 5.62 -33.24
C PHE A 12 40.39 6.36 -31.94
N VAL A 13 41.37 7.18 -31.55
CA VAL A 13 41.29 8.30 -30.62
C VAL A 13 41.16 9.56 -31.47
N THR A 14 40.26 10.48 -31.10
CA THR A 14 40.26 11.95 -31.31
C THR A 14 38.82 12.47 -31.06
N ALA A 15 38.51 13.68 -30.61
CA ALA A 15 39.25 14.83 -30.06
C ALA A 15 38.20 15.81 -29.47
N CYS A 16 38.68 16.73 -28.63
CA CYS A 16 37.98 17.93 -28.15
C CYS A 16 37.41 18.80 -29.28
N GLY A 17 36.30 19.48 -28.99
CA GLY A 17 35.79 20.61 -29.76
C GLY A 17 35.03 21.60 -28.87
N THR A 18 35.75 22.52 -28.24
CA THR A 18 35.20 23.75 -27.66
C THR A 18 34.99 24.78 -28.76
N THR A 19 33.79 25.35 -28.87
CA THR A 19 33.55 26.56 -29.67
C THR A 19 32.86 27.61 -28.80
N LEU A 20 33.59 28.69 -28.52
CA LEU A 20 33.03 30.00 -28.16
C LEU A 20 32.63 30.70 -29.45
N ASP A 21 31.39 31.19 -29.55
CA ASP A 21 31.05 32.31 -30.41
C ASP A 21 30.00 33.21 -29.75
N ASN A 22 30.14 34.51 -29.98
CA ASN A 22 29.57 35.62 -29.24
C ASN A 22 28.65 36.42 -30.17
N GLY A 23 27.40 36.70 -29.78
CA GLY A 23 26.62 37.79 -30.38
C GLY A 23 25.21 37.45 -30.90
N ASN A 24 24.24 37.48 -29.97
CA ASN A 24 22.98 38.22 -30.05
C ASN A 24 22.15 38.16 -31.36
N LYS A 25 21.16 37.25 -31.40
CA LYS A 25 19.87 37.45 -32.06
C LYS A 25 18.74 36.86 -31.21
N LYS A 26 17.87 37.74 -30.70
CA LYS A 26 16.55 37.40 -30.18
C LYS A 26 15.68 36.85 -31.31
N HIS A 27 15.11 35.66 -31.14
CA HIS A 27 13.68 35.40 -31.39
C HIS A 27 13.32 33.94 -31.11
N GLY A 28 12.26 33.75 -30.32
CA GLY A 28 11.38 32.58 -30.38
C GLY A 28 11.49 31.67 -29.19
N ASP A 29 10.70 31.97 -28.15
CA ASP A 29 10.35 31.06 -27.06
C ASP A 29 10.01 29.66 -27.58
N ALA A 30 10.81 28.70 -27.13
CA ALA A 30 10.39 27.34 -26.90
C ALA A 30 11.01 26.99 -25.54
N ASN A 31 10.31 27.37 -24.47
CA ASN A 31 10.60 26.87 -23.12
C ASN A 31 10.30 25.38 -23.14
N ASP A 32 11.31 24.57 -23.50
CA ASP A 32 11.47 23.27 -22.84
C ASP A 32 11.93 23.60 -21.42
N ASP A 33 10.97 23.92 -20.53
CA ASP A 33 11.21 23.91 -19.10
C ASP A 33 11.53 22.46 -18.72
N VAL A 34 12.81 22.10 -18.74
CA VAL A 34 13.29 20.87 -18.12
C VAL A 34 13.10 21.05 -16.62
N GLN A 35 11.89 20.74 -16.15
CA GLN A 35 11.60 20.69 -14.73
C GLN A 35 12.37 19.52 -14.12
N ASN A 36 13.12 19.77 -13.05
CA ASN A 36 13.78 18.69 -12.32
C ASN A 36 12.71 17.95 -11.52
N VAL A 37 12.69 16.63 -11.62
CA VAL A 37 11.68 15.78 -10.99
C VAL A 37 12.40 14.65 -10.24
N MET A 38 11.94 14.39 -9.01
CA MET A 38 12.32 13.21 -8.23
C MET A 38 11.06 12.41 -7.92
N GLU A 39 11.07 11.12 -8.24
CA GLU A 39 10.09 10.16 -7.73
C GLU A 39 10.71 9.36 -6.59
N GLY A 40 9.94 9.12 -5.54
CA GLY A 40 10.43 8.39 -4.38
C GLY A 40 9.38 8.27 -3.29
N TYR A 41 9.85 7.94 -2.09
CA TYR A 41 9.06 7.66 -0.91
C TYR A 41 9.32 8.71 0.16
N VAL A 42 8.25 9.16 0.82
CA VAL A 42 8.37 10.07 1.96
C VAL A 42 9.04 9.33 3.12
N ALA A 43 10.25 9.75 3.49
CA ALA A 43 11.01 9.17 4.57
C ALA A 43 10.76 9.89 5.90
N ASN A 44 10.81 11.22 5.91
CA ASN A 44 10.56 12.06 7.08
C ASN A 44 9.72 13.27 6.66
N ILE A 45 8.88 13.75 7.58
CA ILE A 45 8.09 14.99 7.43
C ILE A 45 8.44 15.86 8.63
N GLU A 46 8.85 17.10 8.36
CA GLU A 46 9.13 18.14 9.35
C GLU A 46 8.24 19.36 9.05
N ASP A 47 8.16 20.32 9.98
CA ASP A 47 7.28 21.50 9.89
C ASP A 47 7.34 22.26 8.55
N ASN A 48 8.49 22.27 7.88
CA ASN A 48 8.67 22.99 6.61
C ASN A 48 9.54 22.21 5.60
N SER A 49 9.74 20.92 5.82
CA SER A 49 10.53 20.10 4.90
C SER A 49 10.01 18.68 4.81
N VAL A 50 10.16 18.08 3.63
CA VAL A 50 9.93 16.64 3.43
C VAL A 50 11.19 16.00 2.90
N LEU A 51 11.62 14.91 3.54
CA LEU A 51 12.70 14.08 3.03
C LEU A 51 12.10 13.00 2.14
N VAL A 52 12.55 12.94 0.89
CA VAL A 52 12.17 11.90 -0.07
C VAL A 52 13.38 11.05 -0.42
N VAL A 53 13.19 9.74 -0.42
CA VAL A 53 14.20 8.75 -0.76
C VAL A 53 13.79 7.92 -1.97
N GLU A 54 14.73 7.47 -2.79
CA GLU A 54 14.46 6.73 -4.02
C GLU A 54 13.77 5.38 -3.75
N ASN A 55 14.23 4.66 -2.73
CA ASN A 55 13.74 3.34 -2.39
C ASN A 55 12.88 3.36 -1.12
N ARG A 56 11.82 2.54 -1.10
CA ARG A 56 10.97 2.38 0.07
C ARG A 56 11.78 1.79 1.23
N LEU A 57 11.73 2.47 2.38
CA LEU A 57 12.36 1.98 3.60
C LEU A 57 11.50 0.93 4.29
N ASP A 58 12.14 0.10 5.12
CA ASP A 58 11.44 -0.82 6.01
C ASP A 58 10.49 -0.02 6.93
N PRO A 59 9.19 -0.37 7.00
CA PRO A 59 8.21 0.35 7.81
C PRO A 59 8.53 0.33 9.32
N THR A 60 9.39 -0.58 9.81
CA THR A 60 9.84 -0.64 11.20
C THR A 60 10.88 0.43 11.55
N ILE A 61 11.56 1.00 10.56
CA ILE A 61 12.40 2.17 10.76
C ILE A 61 11.45 3.31 11.10
N SER A 62 11.62 4.04 12.21
CA SER A 62 10.74 5.15 12.60
C SER A 62 11.17 6.51 12.01
N GLU A 63 12.45 6.64 11.69
CA GLU A 63 13.05 7.86 11.17
C GLU A 63 14.21 7.47 10.24
N PHE A 64 14.37 8.14 9.11
CA PHE A 64 15.53 7.93 8.26
C PHE A 64 16.78 8.53 8.90
N HIS A 65 17.88 7.79 8.82
CA HIS A 65 19.20 8.26 9.17
C HIS A 65 20.15 8.16 7.96
N PRO A 66 21.06 9.14 7.73
CA PRO A 66 21.92 9.17 6.54
C PRO A 66 22.85 7.95 6.37
N ASP A 67 23.08 7.16 7.42
CA ASP A 67 23.81 5.90 7.37
C ASP A 67 23.03 4.78 6.65
N GLN A 68 21.73 4.96 6.43
CA GLN A 68 20.87 4.05 5.65
C GLN A 68 20.94 4.31 4.13
N HIS A 69 21.93 5.09 3.66
CA HIS A 69 22.02 5.52 2.26
C HIS A 69 22.03 4.38 1.24
N GLU A 70 22.58 3.21 1.59
CA GLU A 70 22.60 2.05 0.69
C GLU A 70 21.19 1.49 0.45
N GLN A 71 20.32 1.57 1.47
CA GLN A 71 18.94 1.13 1.37
C GLN A 71 18.08 2.19 0.70
N ALA A 72 18.21 3.44 1.12
CA ALA A 72 17.41 4.57 0.64
C ALA A 72 17.69 4.99 -0.81
N GLY A 73 18.90 4.75 -1.32
CA GLY A 73 19.34 5.27 -2.60
C GLY A 73 19.51 6.79 -2.56
N SER A 74 19.11 7.46 -3.64
CA SER A 74 19.10 8.93 -3.69
C SER A 74 18.17 9.51 -2.63
N ALA A 75 18.61 10.55 -1.92
CA ALA A 75 17.82 11.19 -0.86
C ALA A 75 17.90 12.71 -0.99
N ILE A 76 16.76 13.40 -0.98
CA ILE A 76 16.67 14.86 -1.07
C ILE A 76 15.65 15.36 -0.05
N SER A 77 16.06 16.31 0.78
CA SER A 77 15.14 17.11 1.60
C SER A 77 14.67 18.31 0.80
N PHE A 78 13.36 18.48 0.71
CA PHE A 78 12.71 19.56 -0.01
C PHE A 78 12.08 20.54 0.98
N SER A 79 12.41 21.83 0.86
CA SER A 79 11.62 22.88 1.51
C SER A 79 10.19 22.89 0.94
N LEU A 80 9.21 23.06 1.83
CA LEU A 80 7.78 23.08 1.51
C LEU A 80 7.19 24.50 1.43
N ASP A 81 8.03 25.54 1.48
CA ASP A 81 7.60 26.95 1.51
C ASP A 81 6.60 27.35 0.41
N ASP A 82 6.70 26.73 -0.77
CA ASP A 82 5.87 27.02 -1.95
C ASP A 82 4.74 25.98 -2.18
N ILE A 83 4.58 25.02 -1.26
CA ILE A 83 3.56 23.96 -1.34
C ILE A 83 2.35 24.35 -0.48
N GLU A 84 1.14 24.04 -0.96
CA GLU A 84 -0.09 24.32 -0.21
C GLU A 84 -0.12 23.56 1.13
N ASP A 85 -0.47 24.26 2.23
CA ASP A 85 -0.52 23.69 3.58
C ASP A 85 -1.36 22.40 3.65
N SER A 86 -2.48 22.33 2.92
CA SER A 86 -3.33 21.13 2.87
C SER A 86 -2.61 19.91 2.30
N MET A 87 -1.75 20.10 1.30
CA MET A 87 -0.90 19.03 0.77
C MET A 87 0.14 18.61 1.81
N VAL A 88 0.80 19.58 2.46
CA VAL A 88 1.80 19.31 3.51
C VAL A 88 1.20 18.52 4.68
N ASP A 89 0.07 18.97 5.20
CA ASP A 89 -0.63 18.37 6.35
C ASP A 89 -1.16 16.96 6.06
N SER A 90 -1.39 16.65 4.78
CA SER A 90 -1.86 15.34 4.33
C SER A 90 -0.75 14.39 3.89
N LEU A 91 0.51 14.83 3.85
CA LEU A 91 1.63 13.94 3.57
C LEU A 91 1.79 12.90 4.67
N ILE A 92 2.13 11.69 4.27
CA ILE A 92 2.35 10.56 5.18
C ILE A 92 3.61 9.81 4.80
N ARG A 93 4.31 9.37 5.83
CA ARG A 93 5.52 8.56 5.70
C ARG A 93 5.26 7.26 4.95
N GLY A 94 6.19 6.89 4.09
CA GLY A 94 6.14 5.69 3.25
C GLY A 94 5.29 5.84 2.00
N GLU A 95 4.58 6.96 1.82
CA GLU A 95 3.80 7.20 0.61
C GLU A 95 4.71 7.51 -0.58
N LYS A 96 4.34 7.03 -1.77
CA LYS A 96 5.07 7.31 -3.01
C LYS A 96 4.61 8.64 -3.61
N ILE A 97 5.56 9.53 -3.90
CA ILE A 97 5.33 10.86 -4.47
C ILE A 97 6.31 11.19 -5.59
N GLN A 98 5.92 12.16 -6.40
CA GLN A 98 6.73 12.87 -7.36
C GLN A 98 6.88 14.32 -6.89
N VAL A 99 8.12 14.80 -6.77
CA VAL A 99 8.42 16.19 -6.41
C VAL A 99 9.05 16.87 -7.62
N THR A 100 8.41 17.90 -8.13
CA THR A 100 9.03 18.86 -9.05
C THR A 100 9.82 19.87 -8.22
N HIS A 101 11.09 20.12 -8.55
CA HIS A 101 11.98 20.86 -7.67
C HIS A 101 12.98 21.80 -8.36
N GLY A 102 13.55 22.70 -7.56
CA GLY A 102 14.63 23.60 -7.95
C GLY A 102 15.99 22.91 -8.10
N ALA A 103 17.06 23.70 -8.09
CA ALA A 103 18.42 23.18 -8.12
C ALA A 103 18.76 22.45 -6.80
N VAL A 104 19.41 21.29 -6.90
CA VAL A 104 19.81 20.48 -5.75
C VAL A 104 21.21 20.86 -5.29
N ALA A 105 21.38 21.15 -4.01
CA ALA A 105 22.69 21.39 -3.40
C ALA A 105 23.49 20.09 -3.27
N GLU A 106 24.80 20.14 -3.56
CA GLU A 106 25.73 19.00 -3.47
C GLU A 106 25.98 18.60 -2.01
N SER A 107 25.09 17.78 -1.46
CA SER A 107 25.15 17.21 -0.11
C SER A 107 24.40 15.88 -0.06
N TYR A 108 24.55 15.12 1.04
CA TYR A 108 23.73 13.93 1.28
C TYR A 108 23.11 13.98 2.70
N PRO A 109 21.78 13.93 2.83
CA PRO A 109 20.81 14.03 1.73
C PRO A 109 20.94 15.38 1.00
N GLY A 110 20.63 15.39 -0.30
CA GLY A 110 20.58 16.62 -1.09
C GLY A 110 19.55 17.60 -0.52
N GLN A 111 19.64 18.87 -0.90
CA GLN A 111 18.72 19.91 -0.43
C GLN A 111 18.17 20.68 -1.62
N SER A 112 16.86 20.92 -1.67
CA SER A 112 16.20 21.67 -2.74
C SER A 112 14.90 22.31 -2.23
N SER A 113 14.22 23.08 -3.09
CA SER A 113 12.87 23.59 -2.84
C SER A 113 11.88 22.79 -3.69
N ALA A 114 10.78 22.32 -3.09
CA ALA A 114 9.66 21.76 -3.83
C ALA A 114 8.89 22.87 -4.53
N VAL A 115 8.53 22.64 -5.80
CA VAL A 115 7.68 23.53 -6.61
C VAL A 115 6.29 22.94 -6.74
N ALA A 116 6.19 21.62 -6.83
CA ALA A 116 4.93 20.89 -6.82
C ALA A 116 5.17 19.48 -6.28
N ILE A 117 4.16 18.91 -5.63
CA ILE A 117 4.15 17.53 -5.18
C ILE A 117 2.92 16.85 -5.79
N LYS A 118 3.11 15.66 -6.33
CA LYS A 118 2.06 14.79 -6.85
C LYS A 118 2.16 13.42 -6.20
N ARG A 119 1.04 12.84 -5.76
CA ARG A 119 1.01 11.46 -5.26
C ARG A 119 1.04 10.47 -6.43
N LEU A 120 1.83 9.43 -6.24
CA LEU A 120 1.94 8.31 -7.16
C LEU A 120 1.31 7.07 -6.54
N VAL A 121 0.65 6.30 -7.39
CA VAL A 121 0.16 4.96 -7.04
C VAL A 121 1.35 4.03 -6.89
N ASP A 122 1.41 3.33 -5.77
CA ASP A 122 2.39 2.29 -5.48
C ASP A 122 1.71 0.92 -5.62
N GLU A 123 1.74 0.37 -6.83
CA GLU A 123 1.10 -0.91 -7.17
C GLU A 123 1.56 -2.12 -6.34
N GLU A 124 2.65 -2.00 -5.57
CA GLU A 124 3.13 -3.07 -4.71
C GLU A 124 2.60 -2.96 -3.27
N HIS A 125 2.16 -1.78 -2.85
CA HIS A 125 1.90 -1.50 -1.43
C HIS A 125 0.63 -0.71 -1.14
N ASP A 126 0.01 -0.13 -2.16
CA ASP A 126 -1.31 0.49 -2.05
C ASP A 126 -2.37 -0.58 -2.28
N MET A 127 -3.44 -0.54 -1.48
CA MET A 127 -4.67 -1.22 -1.84
C MET A 127 -5.32 -0.43 -2.97
N ILE A 128 -5.42 -1.00 -4.16
CA ILE A 128 -5.97 -0.29 -5.31
C ILE A 128 -7.34 -0.86 -5.61
N ILE A 129 -8.36 -0.01 -5.54
CA ILE A 129 -9.73 -0.30 -5.91
C ILE A 129 -9.98 0.36 -7.27
N SER A 130 -10.05 -0.47 -8.30
CA SER A 130 -10.41 -0.06 -9.66
C SER A 130 -11.79 -0.58 -10.03
N TYR A 131 -12.29 -0.20 -11.21
CA TYR A 131 -13.58 -0.68 -11.70
C TYR A 131 -13.61 -2.21 -11.94
N ASP A 132 -12.50 -2.79 -12.38
CA ASP A 132 -12.44 -4.21 -12.77
C ASP A 132 -11.88 -5.12 -11.67
N GLU A 133 -10.98 -4.60 -10.83
CA GLU A 133 -10.29 -5.40 -9.84
C GLU A 133 -9.89 -4.61 -8.59
N THR A 134 -9.75 -5.33 -7.47
CA THR A 134 -9.03 -4.83 -6.30
C THR A 134 -7.75 -5.62 -6.12
N ILE A 135 -6.61 -4.94 -6.00
CA ILE A 135 -5.30 -5.56 -5.79
C ILE A 135 -4.71 -5.19 -4.43
N ASN A 136 -3.74 -6.00 -3.99
CA ASN A 136 -3.06 -5.88 -2.70
C ASN A 136 -3.97 -5.91 -1.47
N LEU A 137 -5.02 -6.73 -1.48
CA LEU A 137 -5.93 -6.93 -0.34
C LEU A 137 -5.23 -7.30 0.97
N VAL A 138 -4.03 -7.88 0.90
CA VAL A 138 -3.22 -8.20 2.08
C VAL A 138 -2.80 -6.95 2.87
N THR A 139 -2.82 -5.76 2.28
CA THR A 139 -2.54 -4.50 2.98
C THR A 139 -3.66 -4.16 3.97
N LEU A 140 -4.93 -4.40 3.60
CA LEU A 140 -6.07 -4.31 4.51
C LEU A 140 -5.93 -5.31 5.65
N GLU A 141 -5.53 -6.53 5.35
CA GLU A 141 -5.27 -7.55 6.38
C GLU A 141 -4.26 -7.08 7.42
N GLN A 142 -3.10 -6.61 6.96
CA GLN A 142 -2.04 -6.13 7.84
C GLN A 142 -2.50 -4.94 8.70
N PHE A 143 -3.30 -4.04 8.11
CA PHE A 143 -3.87 -2.91 8.84
C PHE A 143 -4.80 -3.35 9.96
N ILE A 144 -5.73 -4.28 9.67
CA ILE A 144 -6.67 -4.82 10.65
C ILE A 144 -5.93 -5.50 11.78
N GLN A 145 -4.98 -6.39 11.47
CA GLN A 145 -4.21 -7.13 12.49
C GLN A 145 -3.44 -6.20 13.43
N LYS A 146 -2.82 -5.14 12.89
CA LYS A 146 -2.13 -4.15 13.72
C LYS A 146 -3.11 -3.36 14.59
N ALA A 147 -4.22 -2.90 14.02
CA ALA A 147 -5.23 -2.16 14.76
C ALA A 147 -5.85 -2.99 15.89
N GLU A 148 -6.17 -4.27 15.65
CA GLU A 148 -6.69 -5.20 16.67
C GLU A 148 -5.68 -5.45 17.80
N ASN A 149 -4.38 -5.45 17.48
CA ASN A 149 -3.29 -5.54 18.45
C ASN A 149 -2.95 -4.19 19.12
N ASN A 150 -3.71 -3.13 18.81
CA ASN A 150 -3.46 -1.78 19.28
C ASN A 150 -2.05 -1.26 18.93
N GLU A 151 -1.57 -1.62 17.75
CA GLU A 151 -0.31 -1.17 17.16
C GLU A 151 -0.56 -0.09 16.10
N GLU A 152 0.29 0.92 16.05
CA GLU A 152 0.22 1.95 15.00
C GLU A 152 0.24 1.33 13.60
N ALA A 153 -0.72 1.72 12.78
CA ALA A 153 -0.91 1.16 11.44
C ALA A 153 -1.28 2.25 10.44
N ILE A 154 -0.76 2.11 9.22
CA ILE A 154 -1.11 2.98 8.10
C ILE A 154 -1.38 2.10 6.89
N MET A 155 -2.48 2.34 6.21
CA MET A 155 -2.83 1.75 4.92
C MET A 155 -3.27 2.85 3.98
N ARG A 156 -2.77 2.83 2.75
CA ARG A 156 -3.23 3.71 1.68
C ARG A 156 -4.12 2.93 0.72
N VAL A 157 -5.34 3.42 0.53
CA VAL A 157 -6.30 2.94 -0.46
C VAL A 157 -6.38 3.94 -1.59
N VAL A 158 -6.20 3.47 -2.81
CA VAL A 158 -6.28 4.26 -4.03
C VAL A 158 -7.56 3.87 -4.77
N ASN A 159 -8.49 4.80 -4.86
CA ASN A 159 -9.73 4.62 -5.60
C ASN A 159 -9.62 5.29 -6.97
N PHE A 160 -9.92 4.54 -8.03
CA PHE A 160 -10.08 5.10 -9.37
C PHE A 160 -11.55 5.46 -9.62
N THR A 161 -11.81 6.71 -9.99
CA THR A 161 -13.15 7.13 -10.38
C THR A 161 -13.51 6.58 -11.77
N PRO A 162 -14.81 6.45 -12.11
CA PRO A 162 -15.24 6.02 -13.44
C PRO A 162 -14.65 6.85 -14.59
N GLU A 163 -14.31 8.11 -14.30
CA GLU A 163 -13.71 9.06 -15.23
C GLU A 163 -12.18 8.95 -15.32
N GLY A 164 -11.56 8.11 -14.49
CA GLY A 164 -10.11 7.85 -14.47
C GLY A 164 -9.32 8.75 -13.51
N GLY A 165 -9.99 9.56 -12.70
CA GLY A 165 -9.39 10.32 -11.60
C GLY A 165 -8.93 9.40 -10.47
N THR A 166 -8.00 9.89 -9.65
CA THR A 166 -7.46 9.12 -8.53
C THR A 166 -7.75 9.82 -7.20
N VAL A 167 -8.33 9.07 -6.27
CA VAL A 167 -8.57 9.51 -4.89
C VAL A 167 -7.73 8.67 -3.94
N PHE A 168 -6.85 9.32 -3.19
CA PHE A 168 -5.98 8.69 -2.20
C PHE A 168 -6.63 8.77 -0.83
N ASN A 169 -6.81 7.64 -0.17
CA ASN A 169 -7.34 7.57 1.18
C ASN A 169 -6.30 6.92 2.08
N ASN A 170 -5.78 7.66 3.03
CA ASN A 170 -4.88 7.12 4.02
C ASN A 170 -5.64 6.82 5.30
N PHE A 171 -5.73 5.55 5.64
CA PHE A 171 -6.30 5.05 6.89
C PHE A 171 -5.16 4.88 7.89
N ILE A 172 -5.23 5.62 8.98
CA ILE A 172 -4.23 5.64 10.06
C ILE A 172 -4.94 5.13 11.31
N PHE A 173 -4.34 4.17 11.99
CA PHE A 173 -4.72 3.79 13.33
C PHE A 173 -3.62 4.21 14.28
N ASP A 174 -3.96 5.08 15.22
CA ASP A 174 -3.05 5.58 16.25
C ASP A 174 -3.81 5.81 17.55
N ASN A 175 -3.21 5.41 18.67
CA ASN A 175 -3.75 5.61 20.02
C ASN A 175 -5.21 5.15 20.22
N GLY A 176 -5.64 4.10 19.50
CA GLY A 176 -7.00 3.54 19.60
C GLY A 176 -8.04 4.26 18.74
N GLU A 177 -7.64 5.22 17.91
CA GLU A 177 -8.51 5.98 17.01
C GLU A 177 -8.12 5.74 15.54
N TYR A 178 -9.11 5.85 14.66
CA TYR A 178 -8.92 5.77 13.22
C TYR A 178 -9.01 7.17 12.62
N ILE A 179 -7.94 7.62 11.96
CA ILE A 179 -7.88 8.88 11.25
C ILE A 179 -7.83 8.57 9.75
N VAL A 180 -8.73 9.17 8.98
CA VAL A 180 -8.75 9.04 7.53
C VAL A 180 -8.44 10.36 6.89
N LYS A 181 -7.36 10.40 6.10
CA LYS A 181 -7.00 11.54 5.26
C LYS A 181 -7.29 11.19 3.80
N GLU A 182 -8.34 11.76 3.25
CA GLU A 182 -8.66 11.65 1.83
C GLU A 182 -8.05 12.83 1.07
N ASP A 183 -7.50 12.54 -0.11
CA ASP A 183 -7.04 13.49 -1.10
C ASP A 183 -7.60 13.13 -2.50
N ALA A 184 -8.49 13.97 -3.00
CA ALA A 184 -9.08 13.93 -4.33
C ALA A 184 -8.52 15.02 -5.27
N THR A 185 -7.37 15.64 -4.96
CA THR A 185 -6.77 16.73 -5.76
C THR A 185 -6.41 16.30 -7.18
N GLN A 186 -6.21 15.00 -7.37
CA GLN A 186 -5.88 14.36 -8.64
C GLN A 186 -7.11 13.78 -9.36
N ASP A 187 -8.31 14.11 -8.89
CA ASP A 187 -9.56 13.84 -9.59
C ASP A 187 -10.07 15.13 -10.25
N ASP A 188 -10.00 15.17 -11.58
CA ASP A 188 -10.36 16.33 -12.41
C ASP A 188 -11.86 16.71 -12.32
N PHE A 189 -12.67 15.93 -11.61
CA PHE A 189 -14.14 16.07 -11.56
C PHE A 189 -14.69 16.53 -10.20
N VAL A 190 -13.84 16.85 -9.21
CA VAL A 190 -14.26 17.31 -7.87
C VAL A 190 -13.95 18.81 -7.67
N GLU A 191 -14.89 19.59 -7.12
CA GLU A 191 -14.66 21.01 -6.79
C GLU A 191 -14.16 21.22 -5.34
N ALA A 192 -13.07 22.00 -5.23
CA ALA A 192 -12.63 22.91 -4.16
C ALA A 192 -12.96 22.59 -2.67
N GLU A 193 -12.71 21.36 -2.25
CA GLU A 193 -12.08 20.98 -0.96
C GLU A 193 -11.79 19.48 -1.08
N THR A 194 -10.69 19.16 -1.75
CA THR A 194 -10.35 17.79 -2.14
C THR A 194 -9.57 17.04 -1.07
N ILE A 195 -9.07 17.74 -0.04
CA ILE A 195 -8.37 17.12 1.08
C ILE A 195 -9.26 17.21 2.32
N ARG A 196 -9.64 16.07 2.87
CA ARG A 196 -10.46 15.99 4.09
C ARG A 196 -9.88 15.01 5.10
N GLU A 197 -9.99 15.38 6.36
CA GLU A 197 -9.69 14.51 7.49
C GLU A 197 -10.98 14.14 8.24
N VAL A 198 -11.10 12.88 8.63
CA VAL A 198 -12.21 12.33 9.42
C VAL A 198 -11.63 11.45 10.52
N THR A 199 -12.12 11.58 11.74
CA THR A 199 -11.74 10.71 12.87
C THR A 199 -12.90 9.78 13.22
N CYS A 200 -12.64 8.49 13.35
CA CYS A 200 -13.60 7.43 13.69
C CYS A 200 -13.07 6.59 14.86
N GLN A 201 -13.96 5.85 15.53
CA GLN A 201 -13.62 5.14 16.78
C GLN A 201 -13.60 3.62 16.64
N LYS A 202 -14.20 3.07 15.59
CA LYS A 202 -14.33 1.62 15.42
C LYS A 202 -14.18 1.22 13.98
N LEU A 203 -13.58 0.06 13.77
CA LEU A 203 -13.68 -0.71 12.54
C LEU A 203 -14.76 -1.78 12.73
N GLU A 204 -15.69 -1.86 11.80
CA GLU A 204 -16.71 -2.91 11.74
C GLU A 204 -16.64 -3.61 10.38
N TYR A 205 -16.97 -4.90 10.39
CA TYR A 205 -17.07 -5.70 9.18
C TYR A 205 -18.21 -6.70 9.28
N TYR A 206 -18.89 -6.90 8.15
CA TYR A 206 -20.04 -7.79 8.05
C TYR A 206 -20.25 -8.33 6.63
N LEU A 207 -20.83 -9.53 6.55
CA LEU A 207 -21.27 -10.16 5.30
C LEU A 207 -22.53 -9.49 4.77
N THR A 208 -22.51 -9.09 3.50
CA THR A 208 -23.64 -8.52 2.76
C THR A 208 -24.43 -9.59 2.00
N ASP A 209 -25.63 -9.23 1.53
CA ASP A 209 -26.51 -10.16 0.79
C ASP A 209 -25.93 -10.62 -0.56
N ASP A 210 -25.02 -9.84 -1.17
CA ASP A 210 -24.32 -10.16 -2.41
C ASP A 210 -23.04 -10.98 -2.19
N GLN A 211 -22.81 -11.50 -0.98
CA GLN A 211 -21.62 -12.26 -0.60
C GLN A 211 -20.32 -11.46 -0.67
N HIS A 212 -20.39 -10.17 -0.34
CA HIS A 212 -19.24 -9.34 -0.06
C HIS A 212 -19.04 -9.21 1.44
N ILE A 213 -17.82 -8.89 1.85
CA ILE A 213 -17.53 -8.39 3.19
C ILE A 213 -17.38 -6.88 3.08
N MET A 214 -18.27 -6.15 3.77
CA MET A 214 -18.13 -4.72 3.94
C MET A 214 -17.18 -4.45 5.09
N PHE A 215 -16.22 -3.54 4.88
CA PHE A 215 -15.37 -2.96 5.90
C PHE A 215 -15.69 -1.48 6.02
N GLU A 216 -16.10 -1.03 7.19
CA GLU A 216 -16.42 0.36 7.44
C GLU A 216 -15.90 0.83 8.79
N LEU A 217 -15.51 2.10 8.84
CA LEU A 217 -15.27 2.80 10.09
C LEU A 217 -16.58 3.38 10.61
N THR A 218 -16.81 3.33 11.91
CA THR A 218 -18.03 3.85 12.54
C THR A 218 -17.72 4.83 13.68
N SER A 219 -18.74 5.56 14.11
CA SER A 219 -18.66 6.62 15.12
C SER A 219 -17.72 7.75 14.71
N CYS A 220 -17.85 8.22 13.46
CA CYS A 220 -17.03 9.28 12.89
C CYS A 220 -17.48 10.69 13.31
N ASP A 221 -16.54 11.64 13.37
CA ASP A 221 -16.74 13.00 13.89
C ASP A 221 -17.48 13.98 12.96
N LYS A 222 -17.62 13.65 11.67
CA LYS A 222 -18.33 14.46 10.65
C LYS A 222 -19.64 13.80 10.18
N GLU A 223 -20.55 14.56 9.56
CA GLU A 223 -21.88 14.10 9.13
C GLU A 223 -21.81 12.80 8.30
N GLY A 224 -22.24 11.70 8.93
CA GLY A 224 -22.07 10.34 8.44
C GLY A 224 -21.46 9.49 9.55
N GLU A 225 -22.29 8.77 10.30
CA GLU A 225 -21.82 7.93 11.42
C GLU A 225 -20.85 6.84 10.96
N THR A 226 -20.75 6.59 9.66
CA THR A 226 -19.92 5.56 9.05
C THR A 226 -19.16 6.05 7.82
N LEU A 227 -18.00 5.45 7.57
CA LEU A 227 -17.14 5.66 6.41
C LEU A 227 -16.70 4.30 5.85
N ALA A 228 -17.13 3.98 4.63
CA ALA A 228 -16.74 2.73 3.98
C ALA A 228 -15.24 2.73 3.62
N ILE A 229 -14.56 1.62 3.92
CA ILE A 229 -13.19 1.35 3.47
C ILE A 229 -13.25 0.59 2.14
N ALA A 230 -13.94 -0.55 2.12
CA ALA A 230 -14.06 -1.39 0.94
C ALA A 230 -15.24 -2.38 1.07
N SER A 231 -15.81 -2.78 -0.07
CA SER A 231 -16.73 -3.90 -0.17
C SER A 231 -16.11 -4.98 -1.05
N LEU A 232 -15.64 -6.07 -0.46
CA LEU A 232 -14.78 -7.04 -1.12
C LEU A 232 -15.46 -8.39 -1.31
N PRO A 233 -15.30 -9.07 -2.46
CA PRO A 233 -15.81 -10.41 -2.63
C PRO A 233 -15.31 -11.34 -1.52
N PHE A 234 -16.22 -12.11 -0.93
CA PHE A 234 -15.91 -13.02 0.18
C PHE A 234 -14.68 -13.89 -0.07
N ALA A 235 -14.59 -14.51 -1.25
CA ALA A 235 -13.52 -15.44 -1.57
C ALA A 235 -12.13 -14.78 -1.61
N ASP A 236 -12.07 -13.49 -1.94
CA ASP A 236 -10.82 -12.75 -2.09
C ASP A 236 -10.27 -12.28 -0.75
N ILE A 237 -11.13 -11.90 0.19
CA ILE A 237 -10.70 -11.37 1.49
C ILE A 237 -10.58 -12.44 2.58
N MET A 238 -11.33 -13.55 2.49
CA MET A 238 -11.22 -14.62 3.48
C MET A 238 -9.87 -15.32 3.45
N VAL A 239 -9.29 -15.49 2.28
CA VAL A 239 -7.88 -15.89 2.16
C VAL A 239 -7.27 -14.99 1.09
N PRO A 240 -6.69 -13.83 1.46
CA PRO A 240 -6.05 -12.92 0.53
C PRO A 240 -4.98 -13.61 -0.31
N LYS A 241 -4.75 -13.11 -1.52
CA LYS A 241 -3.66 -13.61 -2.36
C LYS A 241 -2.32 -13.30 -1.69
N ASP A 242 -1.66 -14.34 -1.22
CA ASP A 242 -0.31 -14.29 -0.65
C ASP A 242 0.43 -15.61 -0.91
N THR A 243 1.72 -15.66 -0.57
CA THR A 243 2.51 -16.91 -0.56
C THR A 243 2.44 -17.53 0.83
N TYR A 244 1.51 -18.47 1.03
CA TYR A 244 1.38 -19.22 2.28
C TYR A 244 2.39 -20.35 2.33
N HIS A 245 3.37 -20.26 3.22
CA HIS A 245 4.46 -21.24 3.30
C HIS A 245 4.15 -22.39 4.27
N ARG A 246 3.24 -22.20 5.23
CA ARG A 246 2.85 -23.21 6.24
C ARG A 246 1.39 -23.02 6.63
N ILE A 247 0.68 -24.10 6.89
CA ILE A 247 -0.64 -24.10 7.52
C ILE A 247 -0.60 -24.99 8.76
N GLU A 248 -1.17 -24.49 9.84
CA GLU A 248 -1.29 -25.19 11.12
C GLU A 248 -2.76 -25.23 11.55
N VAL A 249 -3.19 -26.38 12.05
CA VAL A 249 -4.52 -26.57 12.64
C VAL A 249 -4.32 -27.01 14.08
N ILE A 250 -4.89 -26.24 14.98
CA ILE A 250 -4.81 -26.43 16.43
C ILE A 250 -6.22 -26.76 16.92
N VAL A 251 -6.40 -27.86 17.65
CA VAL A 251 -7.68 -28.22 18.27
C VAL A 251 -7.45 -28.42 19.76
N GLY A 252 -8.13 -27.62 20.58
CA GLY A 252 -7.77 -27.48 21.99
C GLY A 252 -6.32 -27.00 22.15
N ASP A 253 -5.49 -27.80 22.81
CA ASP A 253 -4.06 -27.52 23.01
C ASP A 253 -3.14 -28.36 22.10
N GLU A 254 -3.71 -29.09 21.12
CA GLU A 254 -2.96 -30.02 20.26
C GLU A 254 -2.92 -29.54 18.81
N VAL A 255 -1.72 -29.55 18.22
CA VAL A 255 -1.53 -29.34 16.78
C VAL A 255 -1.89 -30.63 16.07
N VAL A 256 -3.03 -30.64 15.38
CA VAL A 256 -3.55 -31.82 14.66
C VAL A 256 -3.07 -31.88 13.21
N LEU A 257 -2.74 -30.73 12.62
CA LEU A 257 -2.11 -30.64 11.31
C LEU A 257 -1.04 -29.54 11.31
N ASP A 258 0.11 -29.84 10.73
CA ASP A 258 1.17 -28.88 10.45
C ASP A 258 1.80 -29.26 9.10
N THR A 259 1.47 -28.50 8.07
CA THR A 259 1.86 -28.83 6.69
C THR A 259 2.56 -27.68 5.98
N THR A 260 3.59 -28.04 5.23
CA THR A 260 4.26 -27.18 4.25
C THR A 260 4.05 -27.71 2.83
N ASP A 261 3.27 -28.78 2.65
CA ASP A 261 3.01 -29.38 1.34
C ASP A 261 2.07 -28.49 0.52
N GLU A 262 2.46 -28.15 -0.71
CA GLU A 262 1.68 -27.22 -1.55
C GLU A 262 0.30 -27.77 -1.92
N SER A 263 0.14 -29.09 -2.07
CA SER A 263 -1.14 -29.69 -2.47
C SER A 263 -2.14 -29.70 -1.32
N GLU A 264 -1.69 -30.05 -0.11
CA GLU A 264 -2.54 -29.99 1.10
C GLU A 264 -2.93 -28.54 1.42
N LYS A 265 -1.96 -27.60 1.34
CA LYS A 265 -2.24 -26.18 1.58
C LYS A 265 -3.28 -25.64 0.60
N GLU A 266 -3.11 -25.90 -0.70
CA GLU A 266 -4.04 -25.42 -1.73
C GLU A 266 -5.43 -26.06 -1.58
N GLU A 267 -5.52 -27.31 -1.15
CA GLU A 267 -6.80 -27.96 -0.85
C GLU A 267 -7.56 -27.23 0.27
N ILE A 268 -6.89 -26.94 1.38
CA ILE A 268 -7.48 -26.20 2.52
C ILE A 268 -7.93 -24.81 2.08
N ILE A 269 -7.04 -24.06 1.41
CA ILE A 269 -7.33 -22.71 0.93
C ILE A 269 -8.50 -22.71 -0.05
N THR A 270 -8.53 -23.66 -0.99
CA THR A 270 -9.62 -23.78 -1.97
C THR A 270 -10.95 -24.11 -1.30
N LYS A 271 -10.96 -25.00 -0.30
CA LYS A 271 -12.18 -25.32 0.47
C LYS A 271 -12.71 -24.12 1.24
N ILE A 272 -11.83 -23.32 1.87
CA ILE A 272 -12.24 -22.10 2.58
C ILE A 272 -12.80 -21.06 1.60
N ARG A 273 -12.08 -20.77 0.51
CA ARG A 273 -12.54 -19.80 -0.51
C ARG A 273 -13.82 -20.22 -1.22
N GLY A 274 -14.02 -21.52 -1.42
CA GLY A 274 -15.21 -22.10 -2.05
C GLY A 274 -16.35 -22.43 -1.08
N GLY A 275 -16.17 -22.19 0.22
CA GLY A 275 -17.17 -22.45 1.24
C GLY A 275 -18.38 -21.52 1.14
N THR A 276 -19.50 -21.92 1.74
CA THR A 276 -20.72 -21.09 1.74
C THR A 276 -20.69 -20.11 2.92
N PRO A 277 -20.72 -18.79 2.69
CA PRO A 277 -20.69 -17.81 3.77
C PRO A 277 -22.07 -17.57 4.39
N HIS A 278 -22.09 -17.41 5.71
CA HIS A 278 -23.26 -17.05 6.51
C HIS A 278 -22.89 -16.00 7.56
N SER A 279 -23.74 -14.98 7.75
CA SER A 279 -23.51 -13.97 8.80
C SER A 279 -23.64 -14.59 10.18
N VAL A 280 -22.65 -14.36 11.04
CA VAL A 280 -22.64 -14.89 12.42
C VAL A 280 -23.75 -14.28 13.28
N MET A 281 -24.23 -13.08 12.97
CA MET A 281 -25.38 -12.48 13.67
C MET A 281 -26.67 -13.32 13.55
N THR A 282 -26.75 -14.19 12.54
CA THR A 282 -27.89 -15.09 12.32
C THR A 282 -27.79 -16.41 13.09
N MET A 283 -26.66 -16.67 13.76
CA MET A 283 -26.35 -17.92 14.43
C MET A 283 -26.09 -17.70 15.93
N THR A 284 -26.44 -18.68 16.77
CA THR A 284 -25.99 -18.70 18.16
C THR A 284 -24.55 -19.21 18.15
N MET A 285 -23.58 -18.34 18.47
CA MET A 285 -22.16 -18.72 18.44
C MET A 285 -21.85 -19.81 19.46
N MET A 286 -21.31 -20.94 18.98
CA MET A 286 -20.59 -21.88 19.83
C MET A 286 -19.15 -21.40 20.00
N ALA A 287 -18.54 -21.72 21.14
CA ALA A 287 -17.11 -21.43 21.32
C ALA A 287 -16.30 -22.22 20.27
N PRO A 288 -15.24 -21.64 19.68
CA PRO A 288 -14.40 -22.35 18.74
C PRO A 288 -13.78 -23.59 19.39
N GLU A 289 -13.65 -24.66 18.61
CA GLU A 289 -12.98 -25.90 19.03
C GLU A 289 -11.46 -25.81 18.89
N GLY A 290 -11.01 -24.87 18.06
CA GLY A 290 -9.63 -24.74 17.66
C GLY A 290 -9.41 -23.53 16.77
N GLU A 291 -8.28 -23.54 16.09
CA GLU A 291 -7.82 -22.48 15.20
C GLU A 291 -7.14 -23.07 13.96
N ILE A 292 -7.35 -22.43 12.80
CA ILE A 292 -6.51 -22.65 11.61
C ILE A 292 -5.67 -21.40 11.37
N VAL A 293 -4.36 -21.59 11.25
CA VAL A 293 -3.37 -20.53 11.04
C VAL A 293 -2.68 -20.74 9.70
N LEU A 294 -2.82 -19.77 8.79
CA LEU A 294 -2.13 -19.75 7.49
C LEU A 294 -0.98 -18.75 7.58
N TYR A 295 0.26 -19.24 7.58
CA TYR A 295 1.45 -18.40 7.64
C TYR A 295 1.85 -17.94 6.23
N GLY A 296 1.49 -16.70 5.90
CA GLY A 296 1.84 -16.02 4.66
C GLY A 296 3.16 -15.27 4.73
N LYS A 297 3.67 -14.89 3.56
CA LYS A 297 4.85 -14.03 3.44
C LYS A 297 4.56 -12.62 3.97
N GLN A 298 3.34 -12.13 3.77
CA GLN A 298 2.94 -10.77 4.10
C GLN A 298 2.03 -10.71 5.32
N ALA A 299 1.14 -11.69 5.50
CA ALA A 299 0.24 -11.75 6.65
C ALA A 299 0.04 -13.17 7.17
N THR A 300 -0.27 -13.31 8.46
CA THR A 300 -0.69 -14.59 9.05
C THR A 300 -2.19 -14.56 9.23
N ILE A 301 -2.92 -15.50 8.61
CA ILE A 301 -4.39 -15.50 8.64
C ILE A 301 -4.88 -16.50 9.68
N HIS A 302 -5.75 -16.03 10.57
CA HIS A 302 -6.34 -16.81 11.64
C HIS A 302 -7.82 -17.08 11.36
N PHE A 303 -8.25 -18.30 11.62
CA PHE A 303 -9.64 -18.73 11.56
C PHE A 303 -10.02 -19.46 12.83
N ASP A 304 -11.19 -19.12 13.38
CA ASP A 304 -11.82 -19.92 14.42
C ASP A 304 -12.34 -21.23 13.82
N TYR A 305 -11.81 -22.36 14.26
CA TYR A 305 -12.22 -23.68 13.79
C TYR A 305 -13.48 -24.17 14.52
N GLN A 306 -14.42 -24.73 13.77
CA GLN A 306 -15.72 -25.20 14.26
C GLN A 306 -15.98 -26.66 13.85
N GLU A 307 -16.92 -27.31 14.53
CA GLU A 307 -17.33 -28.69 14.24
C GLU A 307 -17.60 -28.91 12.73
N ALA A 308 -17.33 -30.14 12.28
CA ALA A 308 -17.54 -30.59 10.90
C ALA A 308 -16.70 -29.85 9.83
N GLY A 309 -15.58 -29.23 10.23
CA GLY A 309 -14.64 -28.64 9.28
C GLY A 309 -15.04 -27.25 8.80
N ASN A 310 -15.83 -26.54 9.60
CA ASN A 310 -16.25 -25.18 9.28
C ASN A 310 -15.33 -24.17 9.96
N VAL A 311 -15.33 -22.94 9.47
CA VAL A 311 -14.48 -21.88 10.03
C VAL A 311 -15.26 -20.58 10.20
N ILE A 312 -14.83 -19.74 11.14
CA ILE A 312 -15.34 -18.39 11.32
C ILE A 312 -14.20 -17.39 11.14
N ARG A 313 -14.49 -16.32 10.40
CA ARG A 313 -13.62 -15.16 10.25
C ARG A 313 -14.44 -13.95 9.84
N TYR A 314 -14.04 -12.75 10.27
CA TYR A 314 -14.74 -11.51 9.95
C TYR A 314 -16.26 -11.55 10.16
N ASN A 315 -16.69 -12.02 11.34
CA ASN A 315 -18.12 -12.21 11.67
C ASN A 315 -18.89 -13.05 10.63
N THR A 316 -18.20 -13.93 9.92
CA THR A 316 -18.72 -14.76 8.84
C THR A 316 -18.39 -16.23 9.14
N PHE A 317 -19.43 -17.04 9.24
CA PHE A 317 -19.32 -18.50 9.31
C PHE A 317 -19.22 -19.06 7.89
N ILE A 318 -18.31 -20.00 7.68
CA ILE A 318 -17.99 -20.57 6.38
C ILE A 318 -18.20 -22.07 6.45
N GLU A 319 -19.20 -22.56 5.70
CA GLU A 319 -19.39 -23.99 5.47
C GLU A 319 -18.34 -24.50 4.48
N ALA A 320 -17.14 -24.77 4.99
CA ALA A 320 -15.98 -25.20 4.19
C ALA A 320 -15.86 -26.74 4.09
N GLY A 321 -16.40 -27.48 5.06
CA GLY A 321 -16.34 -28.95 5.08
C GLY A 321 -14.90 -29.50 5.06
N LEU A 322 -14.00 -28.86 5.81
CA LEU A 322 -12.61 -29.29 5.96
C LEU A 322 -12.54 -30.69 6.59
N THR A 323 -11.69 -31.53 6.03
CA THR A 323 -11.41 -32.87 6.54
C THR A 323 -9.97 -32.88 7.03
N ILE A 324 -9.81 -32.91 8.35
CA ILE A 324 -8.51 -32.87 9.02
C ILE A 324 -8.35 -34.24 9.67
N ASP A 325 -7.51 -35.07 9.04
CA ASP A 325 -7.23 -36.45 9.44
C ASP A 325 -6.13 -36.53 10.51
#